data_AF-A0A3A9F2Q5-F1
#
_entry.id   AF-A0A3A9F2Q5-F1
#
_cell.length_a   1.000
_cell.length_b   1.000
_cell.length_c   1.000
_cell.angle_alpha   90.00
_cell.angle_beta   90.00
_cell.angle_gamma   90.00
#
_symmetry.space_group_name_H-M   'P 1'
#
loop_
_entity.id
_entity.type
_entity.pdbx_description
1 polymer ?
#
loop_
_entity_poly.entity_id
_entity_poly.type
_entity_poly.pdbx_seq_one_letter_code
_entity_poly.pdbx_strand_id
1 'polypeptide(L)'
;MYDLILWKNRRTEKSNTYTITANIDPETKQPDGTYKLTPVFGEVIEAGTSFNQQNMNHMESGINEAMIIANMGIIQLRQHQRELENTYFETGTAKISSNENYPFNKESVTVAMGKARNTLDYIVIAFCDDLQQGRAIRIKDKQLNGFKIEVEDCPKTPVTIKYFILGGMM
;
A
#
# COMPACT_ATOMS: atom_id res chain seq x y z
N MET A 1 -15.06 -10.51 -6.75
CA MET A 1 -15.72 -9.20 -6.72
C MET A 1 -17.08 -9.43 -6.07
N TYR A 2 -17.51 -8.55 -5.16
CA TYR A 2 -18.84 -8.69 -4.53
C TYR A 2 -19.91 -8.42 -5.59
N ASP A 3 -20.87 -9.32 -5.74
CA ASP A 3 -22.01 -9.10 -6.63
C ASP A 3 -23.05 -8.28 -5.89
N LEU A 4 -23.32 -7.08 -6.42
CA LEU A 4 -24.29 -6.16 -5.83
C LEU A 4 -25.69 -6.79 -5.85
N ILE A 5 -26.29 -6.88 -4.68
CA ILE A 5 -27.70 -7.28 -4.57
C ILE A 5 -28.54 -6.05 -4.88
N LEU A 6 -29.30 -6.11 -5.97
CA LEU A 6 -30.30 -5.10 -6.28
C LEU A 6 -31.58 -5.42 -5.51
N TRP A 7 -31.83 -4.64 -4.47
CA TRP A 7 -33.04 -4.74 -3.68
C TRP A 7 -34.24 -4.29 -4.51
N LYS A 8 -35.38 -4.96 -4.32
CA LYS A 8 -36.67 -4.60 -4.91
C LYS A 8 -37.71 -4.42 -3.83
N ASN A 9 -38.58 -3.43 -4.00
CA ASN A 9 -39.73 -3.26 -3.11
C ASN A 9 -40.70 -4.42 -3.27
N ARG A 10 -41.21 -4.95 -2.14
CA ARG A 10 -42.33 -5.90 -2.18
C ARG A 10 -43.60 -5.18 -2.62
N ARG A 11 -44.26 -5.69 -3.67
CA ARG A 11 -45.57 -5.18 -4.11
C ARG A 11 -46.66 -6.23 -3.89
N THR A 12 -47.69 -5.85 -3.16
CA THR A 12 -48.84 -6.71 -2.82
C THR A 12 -50.13 -6.07 -3.31
N GLU A 13 -51.14 -6.87 -3.61
CA GLU A 13 -52.44 -6.42 -4.12
C GLU A 13 -53.12 -5.41 -3.19
N LYS A 14 -53.03 -5.65 -1.88
CA LYS A 14 -53.48 -4.71 -0.84
C LYS A 14 -52.27 -4.29 -0.01
N SER A 15 -51.75 -3.10 -0.29
CA SER A 15 -50.63 -2.54 0.48
C SER A 15 -51.14 -2.01 1.83
N ASN A 16 -50.35 -2.20 2.90
CA ASN A 16 -50.60 -1.67 4.25
C ASN A 16 -52.00 -1.97 4.85
N THR A 17 -52.62 -3.08 4.48
CA THR A 17 -53.92 -3.50 5.03
C THR A 17 -53.72 -4.52 6.15
N TYR A 18 -54.44 -4.33 7.26
CA TYR A 18 -54.38 -5.21 8.43
C TYR A 18 -55.79 -5.60 8.85
N THR A 19 -55.98 -6.86 9.20
CA THR A 19 -57.16 -7.29 9.96
C THR A 19 -56.91 -7.04 11.43
N ILE A 20 -57.85 -6.35 12.05
CA ILE A 20 -57.85 -6.06 13.48
C ILE A 20 -58.67 -7.14 14.17
N THR A 21 -58.05 -7.92 15.05
CA THR A 21 -58.75 -8.87 15.93
C THR A 21 -58.57 -8.41 17.37
N ALA A 22 -59.66 -8.17 18.09
CA ALA A 22 -59.59 -7.89 19.51
C ALA A 22 -59.14 -9.16 20.25
N ASN A 23 -58.10 -9.04 21.07
CA ASN A 23 -57.68 -10.14 21.93
C ASN A 23 -58.73 -10.34 23.01
N ILE A 24 -59.18 -11.58 23.16
CA ILE A 24 -60.14 -11.98 24.18
C ILE A 24 -59.33 -12.58 25.33
N ASP A 25 -59.54 -12.08 26.53
CA ASP A 25 -58.94 -12.65 27.74
C ASP A 25 -59.47 -14.09 27.94
N PRO A 26 -58.59 -15.12 28.03
CA PRO A 26 -59.00 -16.51 28.14
C PRO A 26 -59.82 -16.83 29.40
N GLU A 27 -59.72 -16.04 30.46
CA GLU A 27 -60.40 -16.30 31.73
C GLU A 27 -61.78 -15.63 31.83
N THR A 28 -61.89 -14.38 31.37
CA THR A 28 -63.13 -13.57 31.51
C THR A 28 -63.99 -13.55 30.25
N LYS A 29 -63.49 -14.05 29.11
CA LYS A 29 -64.14 -14.01 27.77
C LYS A 29 -64.58 -12.61 27.34
N GLN A 30 -63.98 -11.57 27.89
CA GLN A 30 -64.23 -10.17 27.54
C GLN A 30 -63.06 -9.60 26.72
N PRO A 31 -63.28 -8.54 25.92
CA PRO A 31 -62.21 -7.90 25.15
C PRO A 31 -61.25 -7.16 26.08
N ASP A 32 -59.97 -7.52 26.04
CA ASP A 32 -58.90 -7.00 26.92
C ASP A 32 -58.36 -5.63 26.47
N GLY A 33 -59.14 -4.87 25.68
CA GLY A 33 -58.75 -3.58 25.11
C GLY A 33 -57.56 -3.60 24.12
N THR A 34 -56.89 -4.75 23.96
CA THR A 34 -55.71 -4.92 23.10
C THR A 34 -56.10 -5.55 21.77
N TYR A 35 -55.53 -5.06 20.67
CA TYR A 35 -55.80 -5.53 19.32
C TYR A 35 -54.59 -6.19 18.69
N LYS A 36 -54.79 -7.34 18.05
CA LYS A 36 -53.80 -7.99 17.18
C LYS A 36 -54.02 -7.56 15.74
N LEU A 37 -53.01 -6.92 15.17
CA LEU A 37 -52.96 -6.54 13.75
C LEU A 37 -52.32 -7.69 12.98
N THR A 38 -53.12 -8.42 12.19
CA THR A 38 -52.59 -9.43 11.27
C THR A 38 -52.57 -8.83 9.86
N PRO A 39 -51.41 -8.73 9.20
CA PRO A 39 -51.37 -8.10 7.89
C PRO A 39 -52.06 -8.99 6.84
N VAL A 40 -52.90 -8.37 6.01
CA VAL A 40 -53.63 -9.03 4.92
C VAL A 40 -53.20 -8.42 3.60
N PHE A 41 -52.18 -9.04 3.01
CA PHE A 41 -51.53 -8.48 1.83
C PHE A 41 -52.21 -8.85 0.51
N GLY A 42 -53.17 -9.78 0.50
CA GLY A 42 -53.69 -10.38 -0.73
C GLY A 42 -52.61 -11.19 -1.45
N GLU A 43 -52.65 -11.22 -2.79
CA GLU A 43 -51.59 -11.85 -3.58
C GLU A 43 -50.32 -10.97 -3.67
N VAL A 44 -49.15 -11.62 -3.69
CA VAL A 44 -47.86 -10.94 -3.88
C VAL A 44 -47.61 -10.78 -5.38
N ILE A 45 -47.77 -9.55 -5.88
CA ILE A 45 -47.61 -9.21 -7.30
C ILE A 45 -46.12 -9.18 -7.68
N GLU A 46 -45.24 -8.73 -6.78
CA GLU A 46 -43.80 -8.75 -6.98
C GLU A 46 -43.08 -9.15 -5.69
N ALA A 47 -42.22 -10.17 -5.81
CA ALA A 47 -41.36 -10.62 -4.72
C ALA A 47 -40.26 -9.58 -4.46
N GLY A 48 -40.16 -9.12 -3.22
CA GLY A 48 -39.22 -8.08 -2.79
C GLY A 48 -39.18 -7.99 -1.27
N THR A 49 -38.46 -7.01 -0.74
CA THR A 49 -38.37 -6.80 0.71
C THR A 49 -39.36 -5.76 1.19
N SER A 50 -39.72 -5.84 2.48
CA SER A 50 -40.53 -4.80 3.14
C SER A 50 -39.73 -3.51 3.41
N PHE A 51 -38.43 -3.51 3.11
CA PHE A 51 -37.54 -2.36 3.26
C PHE A 51 -37.54 -1.51 1.98
N ASN A 52 -37.27 -0.22 2.12
CA ASN A 52 -37.21 0.69 0.98
C ASN A 52 -35.99 0.39 0.09
N GLN A 53 -36.27 -0.02 -1.15
CA GLN A 53 -35.30 -0.32 -2.20
C GLN A 53 -34.25 0.78 -2.39
N GLN A 54 -34.64 2.06 -2.43
CA GLN A 54 -33.70 3.14 -2.72
C GLN A 54 -32.63 3.25 -1.63
N ASN A 55 -33.04 3.18 -0.37
CA ASN A 55 -32.13 3.27 0.76
C ASN A 55 -31.21 2.06 0.84
N MET A 56 -31.74 0.86 0.60
CA MET A 56 -30.95 -0.38 0.60
C MET A 56 -29.91 -0.41 -0.53
N ASN A 57 -30.29 0.01 -1.75
CA ASN A 57 -29.37 0.08 -2.88
C ASN A 57 -28.29 1.16 -2.69
N HIS A 58 -28.63 2.32 -2.09
CA HIS A 58 -27.63 3.32 -1.73
C HIS A 58 -26.64 2.78 -0.69
N MET A 59 -27.12 2.01 0.29
CA MET A 59 -26.25 1.39 1.29
C MET A 59 -25.30 0.37 0.65
N GLU A 60 -25.81 -0.51 -0.23
CA GLU A 60 -24.97 -1.48 -0.95
C GLU A 60 -23.92 -0.80 -1.86
N SER A 61 -24.31 0.25 -2.59
CA SER A 61 -23.36 1.02 -3.41
C SER A 61 -22.30 1.68 -2.53
N GLY A 62 -22.71 2.31 -1.43
CA GLY A 62 -21.80 2.97 -0.50
C GLY A 62 -20.80 2.01 0.15
N ILE A 63 -21.23 0.81 0.53
CA ILE A 63 -20.32 -0.23 1.07
C ILE A 63 -19.32 -0.67 0.01
N ASN A 64 -19.78 -0.92 -1.22
CA ASN A 64 -18.90 -1.34 -2.30
C ASN A 64 -17.88 -0.25 -2.67
N GLU A 65 -18.34 1.00 -2.82
CA GLU A 65 -17.47 2.16 -3.09
C GLU A 65 -16.44 2.36 -1.98
N ALA A 66 -16.84 2.27 -0.71
CA ALA A 66 -15.91 2.34 0.42
C ALA A 66 -14.85 1.24 0.37
N MET A 67 -15.23 0.01 0.00
CA MET A 67 -14.29 -1.10 -0.13
C MET A 67 -13.34 -0.92 -1.33
N ILE A 68 -13.83 -0.40 -2.45
CA ILE A 68 -12.98 -0.06 -3.62
C ILE A 68 -11.97 1.03 -3.25
N ILE A 69 -12.42 2.09 -2.58
CA ILE A 69 -11.54 3.18 -2.12
C ILE A 69 -10.50 2.65 -1.13
N ALA A 70 -10.90 1.79 -0.18
CA ALA A 70 -9.96 1.18 0.76
C ALA A 70 -8.90 0.34 0.05
N ASN A 71 -9.29 -0.48 -0.93
CA ASN A 71 -8.35 -1.27 -1.72
C ASN A 71 -7.38 -0.39 -2.53
N MET A 72 -7.89 0.67 -3.15
CA MET A 72 -7.05 1.63 -3.88
C MET A 72 -6.08 2.36 -2.94
N GLY A 73 -6.53 2.72 -1.73
CA GLY A 73 -5.69 3.30 -0.69
C GLY A 73 -4.57 2.35 -0.27
N ILE A 74 -4.85 1.05 -0.11
CA ILE A 74 -3.82 0.03 0.20
C ILE A 74 -2.79 -0.08 -0.94
N ILE A 75 -3.23 -0.06 -2.20
CA ILE A 75 -2.33 -0.08 -3.36
C ILE A 75 -1.42 1.16 -3.35
N GLN A 76 -2.00 2.33 -3.12
CA GLN A 76 -1.24 3.58 -3.04
C GLN A 76 -0.24 3.58 -1.88
N LEU A 77 -0.64 3.06 -0.71
CA LEU A 77 0.27 2.91 0.44
C LEU A 77 1.45 1.99 0.13
N ARG A 78 1.24 0.90 -0.62
CA ARG A 78 2.35 0.04 -1.06
C ARG A 78 3.28 0.75 -2.05
N GLN A 79 2.75 1.59 -2.93
CA GLN A 79 3.59 2.40 -3.83
C GLN A 79 4.43 3.40 -3.03
N HIS A 80 3.82 4.11 -2.07
CA HIS A 80 4.54 5.01 -1.17
C HIS A 80 5.62 4.29 -0.35
N GLN A 81 5.36 3.07 0.12
CA GLN A 81 6.37 2.26 0.81
C GLN A 81 7.58 1.97 -0.09
N ARG A 82 7.37 1.62 -1.37
CA ARG A 82 8.47 1.42 -2.34
C ARG A 82 9.25 2.70 -2.62
N GLU A 83 8.58 3.85 -2.70
CA GLU A 83 9.26 5.14 -2.86
C GLU A 83 10.09 5.53 -1.62
N LEU A 84 9.56 5.25 -0.42
CA LEU A 84 10.31 5.44 0.83
C LEU A 84 11.52 4.51 0.90
N GLU A 85 11.39 3.25 0.50
CA GLU A 85 12.51 2.30 0.43
C GLU A 85 13.65 2.83 -0.46
N ASN A 86 13.33 3.47 -1.58
CA ASN A 86 14.32 4.14 -2.44
C ASN A 86 15.02 5.34 -1.80
N THR A 87 14.41 5.97 -0.81
CA THR A 87 14.95 7.17 -0.15
C THR A 87 15.99 6.82 0.92
N TYR A 88 15.95 5.60 1.49
CA TYR A 88 16.93 5.21 2.50
C TYR A 88 18.34 5.10 1.90
N PHE A 89 19.29 5.70 2.62
CA PHE A 89 20.70 5.62 2.27
C PHE A 89 21.35 4.37 2.86
N GLU A 90 22.20 3.74 2.08
CA GLU A 90 23.13 2.73 2.55
C GLU A 90 24.51 3.36 2.64
N THR A 91 25.19 3.21 3.77
CA THR A 91 26.52 3.75 4.01
C THR A 91 27.52 2.62 4.14
N GLY A 92 28.75 2.86 3.70
CA GLY A 92 29.83 1.91 3.85
C GLY A 92 31.20 2.57 3.72
N THR A 93 32.23 1.75 3.90
CA THR A 93 33.62 2.20 3.83
C THR A 93 34.44 1.22 3.01
N ALA A 94 35.37 1.74 2.21
CA ALA A 94 36.31 0.96 1.44
C ALA A 94 37.72 1.51 1.66
N LYS A 95 38.69 0.61 1.83
CA LYS A 95 40.12 0.98 1.93
C LYS A 95 40.79 0.78 0.58
N ILE A 96 41.58 1.76 0.18
CA ILE A 96 42.36 1.71 -1.06
C ILE A 96 43.79 2.17 -0.79
N SER A 97 44.75 1.52 -1.41
CA SER A 97 46.18 1.86 -1.34
C SER A 97 46.83 1.49 -2.66
N SER A 98 47.78 2.29 -3.13
CA SER A 98 48.57 1.93 -4.29
C SER A 98 49.92 1.32 -3.91
N ASN A 99 50.38 0.38 -4.73
CA ASN A 99 51.76 -0.11 -4.66
C ASN A 99 52.72 0.76 -5.47
N GLU A 100 52.20 1.60 -6.37
CA GLU A 100 52.97 2.48 -7.24
C GLU A 100 53.34 3.80 -6.54
N ASN A 101 54.36 4.48 -7.06
CA ASN A 101 54.75 5.80 -6.58
C ASN A 101 53.90 6.87 -7.26
N TYR A 102 53.52 7.90 -6.50
CA TYR A 102 52.94 9.14 -7.03
C TYR A 102 53.96 9.87 -7.93
N PRO A 103 53.54 10.61 -8.99
CA PRO A 103 52.18 10.78 -9.54
C PRO A 103 51.82 9.82 -10.69
N PHE A 104 50.57 9.87 -11.17
CA PHE A 104 50.00 9.17 -12.33
C PHE A 104 49.55 7.72 -12.15
N ASN A 105 49.45 7.25 -10.91
CA ASN A 105 48.90 5.94 -10.62
C ASN A 105 47.36 5.97 -10.48
N LYS A 106 46.72 4.83 -10.77
CA LYS A 106 45.28 4.65 -10.63
C LYS A 106 45.00 3.34 -9.95
N GLU A 107 44.27 3.39 -8.85
CA GLU A 107 43.81 2.20 -8.15
C GLU A 107 42.29 2.15 -8.16
N SER A 108 41.75 0.94 -8.19
CA SER A 108 40.31 0.72 -8.10
C SER A 108 39.97 -0.36 -7.10
N VAL A 109 38.91 -0.14 -6.33
CA VAL A 109 38.36 -1.12 -5.40
C VAL A 109 36.93 -1.46 -5.82
N THR A 110 36.61 -2.75 -5.85
CA THR A 110 35.25 -3.23 -6.12
C THR A 110 34.50 -3.31 -4.80
N VAL A 111 33.33 -2.69 -4.76
CA VAL A 111 32.45 -2.67 -3.58
C VAL A 111 31.18 -3.44 -3.94
N ALA A 112 30.92 -4.49 -3.17
CA ALA A 112 29.63 -5.18 -3.18
C ALA A 112 28.65 -4.43 -2.27
N MET A 113 27.43 -4.24 -2.75
CA MET A 113 26.35 -3.64 -1.94
C MET A 113 25.84 -4.67 -0.92
N GLY A 114 25.52 -4.21 0.29
CA GLY A 114 24.96 -5.06 1.34
C GLY A 114 23.50 -5.40 1.11
N LYS A 115 22.73 -4.49 0.48
CA LYS A 115 21.35 -4.75 0.05
C LYS A 115 21.27 -4.88 -1.47
N ALA A 116 20.57 -5.92 -1.92
CA ALA A 116 20.31 -6.11 -3.34
C ALA A 116 19.45 -4.97 -3.90
N ARG A 117 19.79 -4.49 -5.10
CA ARG A 117 19.05 -3.49 -5.86
C ARG A 117 18.41 -4.18 -7.06
N ASN A 118 17.27 -3.66 -7.51
CA ASN A 118 16.54 -4.17 -8.67
C ASN A 118 16.83 -3.37 -9.94
N THR A 119 17.31 -2.14 -9.82
CA THR A 119 17.65 -1.27 -10.95
C THR A 119 19.04 -0.65 -10.82
N LEU A 120 19.60 -0.20 -11.95
CA LEU A 120 20.87 0.55 -12.00
C LEU A 120 20.70 2.04 -11.66
N ASP A 121 19.48 2.47 -11.37
CA ASP A 121 19.11 3.86 -11.05
C ASP A 121 19.44 4.20 -9.60
N TYR A 122 20.68 3.94 -9.21
CA TYR A 122 21.24 4.35 -7.93
C TYR A 122 22.37 5.34 -8.12
N ILE A 123 22.46 6.28 -7.18
CA ILE A 123 23.53 7.26 -7.09
C ILE A 123 24.44 6.82 -5.95
N VAL A 124 25.75 6.87 -6.22
CA VAL A 124 26.76 6.67 -5.20
C VAL A 124 27.51 7.98 -5.03
N ILE A 125 27.64 8.42 -3.78
CA ILE A 125 28.40 9.61 -3.41
C ILE A 125 29.56 9.12 -2.56
N ALA A 126 30.78 9.33 -3.01
CA ALA A 126 31.99 8.91 -2.31
C ALA A 126 32.78 10.14 -1.86
N PHE A 127 33.29 10.09 -0.63
CA PHE A 127 34.10 11.15 -0.03
C PHE A 127 35.20 10.55 0.83
N CYS A 128 36.26 11.32 1.02
CA CYS A 128 37.38 10.96 1.86
C CYS A 128 37.75 12.15 2.74
N ASP A 129 37.79 11.94 4.06
CA ASP A 129 38.08 13.00 5.02
C ASP A 129 39.59 13.26 5.21
N ASP A 130 40.44 12.24 4.94
CA ASP A 130 41.88 12.26 5.25
C ASP A 130 42.74 12.13 3.98
N LEU A 131 42.41 12.92 2.96
CA LEU A 131 43.14 12.89 1.69
C LEU A 131 44.33 13.85 1.74
N GLN A 132 45.50 13.36 2.14
CA GLN A 132 46.76 14.09 2.04
C GLN A 132 47.15 14.34 0.57
N GLN A 133 46.86 13.38 -0.31
CA GLN A 133 47.19 13.38 -1.74
C GLN A 133 46.14 12.57 -2.52
N GLY A 134 45.73 13.08 -3.69
CA GLY A 134 44.78 12.44 -4.60
C GLY A 134 43.98 13.49 -5.37
N ARG A 135 43.75 13.24 -6.66
CA ARG A 135 43.21 14.26 -7.57
C ARG A 135 41.71 14.19 -7.74
N ALA A 136 41.16 12.99 -7.87
CA ALA A 136 39.73 12.77 -8.07
C ALA A 136 39.32 11.35 -7.65
N ILE A 137 38.14 11.24 -7.04
CA ILE A 137 37.45 9.97 -6.80
C ILE A 137 36.39 9.81 -7.89
N ARG A 138 36.39 8.67 -8.59
CA ARG A 138 35.44 8.37 -9.67
C ARG A 138 34.72 7.06 -9.38
N ILE A 139 33.46 6.99 -9.79
CA ILE A 139 32.65 5.79 -9.67
C ILE A 139 32.48 5.19 -11.06
N LYS A 140 32.89 3.93 -11.22
CA LYS A 140 32.88 3.20 -12.49
C LYS A 140 32.18 1.85 -12.34
N ASP A 141 31.89 1.23 -13.48
CA ASP A 141 31.34 -0.13 -13.57
C ASP A 141 30.15 -0.35 -12.63
N LYS A 142 29.15 0.53 -12.71
CA LYS A 142 27.90 0.35 -11.97
C LYS A 142 27.21 -0.93 -12.45
N GLN A 143 27.00 -1.84 -11.51
CA GLN A 143 26.26 -3.09 -11.68
C GLN A 143 25.09 -3.12 -10.70
N LEU A 144 24.18 -4.09 -10.87
CA LEU A 144 22.97 -4.19 -10.04
C LEU A 144 23.31 -4.16 -8.54
N ASN A 145 24.32 -4.92 -8.10
CA ASN A 145 24.66 -5.08 -6.68
C ASN A 145 26.11 -4.70 -6.37
N GLY A 146 26.72 -3.85 -7.18
CA GLY A 146 28.11 -3.47 -6.97
C GLY A 146 28.57 -2.35 -7.89
N PHE A 147 29.67 -1.74 -7.52
CA PHE A 147 30.31 -0.66 -8.28
C PHE A 147 31.81 -0.65 -7.98
N LYS A 148 32.57 0.09 -8.78
CA LYS A 148 33.99 0.33 -8.51
C LYS A 148 34.21 1.78 -8.11
N ILE A 149 35.06 1.97 -7.11
CA ILE A 149 35.59 3.28 -6.74
C ILE A 149 37.03 3.33 -7.27
N GLU A 150 37.32 4.29 -8.15
CA GLU A 150 38.65 4.58 -8.67
C GLU A 150 39.18 5.87 -8.04
N VAL A 151 40.43 5.84 -7.58
CA VAL A 151 41.14 7.03 -7.09
C VAL A 151 42.30 7.33 -8.02
N GLU A 152 42.29 8.54 -8.59
CA GLU A 152 43.41 9.06 -9.38
C GLU A 152 44.48 9.68 -8.47
N ASP A 153 45.74 9.35 -8.74
CA ASP A 153 46.91 9.75 -7.95
C ASP A 153 46.85 9.24 -6.49
N CYS A 154 46.54 7.95 -6.33
CA CYS A 154 46.34 7.32 -5.02
C CYS A 154 47.66 7.26 -4.22
N PRO A 155 47.69 7.68 -2.94
CA PRO A 155 48.89 7.57 -2.12
C PRO A 155 49.18 6.09 -1.75
N LYS A 156 50.42 5.83 -1.35
CA LYS A 156 50.84 4.53 -0.81
C LYS A 156 50.23 4.23 0.55
N THR A 157 49.99 5.27 1.35
CA THR A 157 49.31 5.13 2.63
C THR A 157 47.85 4.78 2.38
N PRO A 158 47.30 3.76 3.07
CA PRO A 158 45.93 3.33 2.85
C PRO A 158 44.93 4.43 3.22
N VAL A 159 44.10 4.80 2.26
CA VAL A 159 43.05 5.81 2.39
C VAL A 159 41.73 5.12 2.62
N THR A 160 40.93 5.64 3.54
CA THR A 160 39.56 5.16 3.78
C THR A 160 38.57 6.07 3.08
N ILE A 161 37.82 5.50 2.13
CA ILE A 161 36.75 6.18 1.40
C ILE A 161 35.42 5.79 2.04
N LYS A 162 34.63 6.79 2.41
CA LYS A 162 33.25 6.62 2.84
C LYS A 162 32.33 6.83 1.65
N TYR A 163 31.29 6.02 1.54
CA TYR A 163 30.32 6.16 0.46
C TYR A 163 28.88 6.08 0.97
N PHE A 164 27.99 6.77 0.26
CA PHE A 164 26.55 6.70 0.41
C PHE A 164 25.92 6.21 -0.89
N ILE A 165 25.00 5.27 -0.80
CA ILE A 165 24.22 4.73 -1.92
C ILE A 165 22.77 5.13 -1.72
N LEU A 166 22.17 5.73 -2.75
CA LEU A 166 20.79 6.21 -2.79
C LEU A 166 20.07 5.60 -4.00
N GLY A 167 18.84 5.12 -3.82
CA GLY A 167 18.00 4.59 -4.93
C GLY A 167 18.32 3.17 -5.38
N GLY A 168 17.61 2.66 -6.39
CA GLY A 168 17.78 1.31 -6.94
C GLY A 168 16.98 0.20 -6.24
N MET A 169 16.16 0.53 -5.23
CA MET A 169 15.27 -0.40 -4.52
C MET A 169 13.85 -0.29 -5.09
N MET A 170 13.59 -0.88 -6.26
CA MET A 170 12.20 -0.93 -6.78
C MET A 170 11.46 -2.18 -6.32
#